data_AF-Q82RM2-F1
#
_entry.id   AF-Q82RM2-F1
#
_cell.length_a   1.000
_cell.length_b   1.000
_cell.length_c   1.000
_cell.angle_alpha   90.00
_cell.angle_beta   90.00
_cell.angle_gamma   90.00
#
_symmetry.space_group_name_H-M   'P 1'
#
loop_
_entity.id
_entity.type
_entity.pdbx_description
1 polymer ?
#
loop_
_entity_poly.entity_id
_entity_poly.type
_entity_poly.pdbx_seq_one_letter_code
_entity_poly.pdbx_strand_id
1 'polypeptide(L)'
;MFVESGHHWSLRPRAPGFAGERLFQQRVSKSADIRLTAVGDHLTAVRIDGSPGIDWRRHYEALTYTPVPVPPEITKGVRAYLDAFGLVFGAFDFGLGTDGRWHWYECNPNGQWAWFPDNITAPITNALADRLQHPQGTFQSCCQAALVTGGEV
;
A
#
# COMPACT_ATOMS: atom_id res chain seq x y z
N MET A 1 -5.88 2.60 -28.62
CA MET A 1 -7.22 2.23 -29.12
C MET A 1 -7.19 0.74 -29.42
N PHE A 2 -7.94 -0.08 -28.69
CA PHE A 2 -8.05 -1.53 -28.92
C PHE A 2 -9.52 -1.87 -29.19
N VAL A 3 -9.76 -2.65 -30.25
CA VAL A 3 -11.02 -3.33 -30.55
C VAL A 3 -10.73 -4.83 -30.42
N GLU A 4 -11.62 -5.56 -29.76
CA GLU A 4 -11.49 -6.97 -29.45
C GLU A 4 -12.04 -7.84 -30.59
N SER A 5 -11.28 -8.87 -30.99
CA SER A 5 -11.82 -10.09 -31.61
C SER A 5 -10.81 -11.25 -31.51
N GLY A 6 -11.16 -12.27 -30.73
CA GLY A 6 -10.76 -13.67 -30.89
C GLY A 6 -9.27 -14.02 -30.84
N HIS A 7 -8.78 -14.43 -29.67
CA HIS A 7 -7.70 -15.40 -29.40
C HIS A 7 -6.45 -15.44 -30.32
N HIS A 8 -6.07 -14.32 -30.94
CA HIS A 8 -4.86 -14.21 -31.73
C HIS A 8 -4.13 -12.90 -31.39
N TRP A 9 -3.00 -13.02 -30.70
CA TRP A 9 -2.15 -11.88 -30.36
C TRP A 9 -1.27 -11.54 -31.56
N SER A 10 -1.74 -10.66 -32.45
CA SER A 10 -0.86 -10.09 -33.49
C SER A 10 -0.32 -8.74 -33.03
N LEU A 11 1.01 -8.58 -32.99
CA LEU A 11 1.66 -7.28 -32.84
C LEU A 11 1.32 -6.43 -34.07
N ARG A 12 0.55 -5.35 -33.88
CA ARG A 12 0.40 -4.31 -34.90
C ARG A 12 1.73 -3.54 -35.04
N PRO A 13 2.12 -3.09 -36.24
CA PRO A 13 3.34 -2.31 -36.42
C PRO A 13 3.34 -1.04 -35.57
N ARG A 14 4.54 -0.71 -35.08
CA ARG A 14 4.88 0.42 -34.21
C ARG A 14 4.35 1.75 -34.77
N ALA A 15 3.46 2.44 -34.04
CA ALA A 15 3.23 3.85 -34.26
C ALA A 15 4.51 4.62 -33.83
N PRO A 16 5.10 5.49 -34.68
CA PRO A 16 6.28 6.26 -34.32
C PRO A 16 5.91 7.26 -33.21
N GLY A 17 6.64 7.23 -32.08
CA GLY A 17 6.50 8.27 -31.03
C GLY A 17 6.60 7.82 -29.57
N PHE A 18 6.67 6.51 -29.27
CA PHE A 18 6.84 6.04 -27.88
C PHE A 18 8.15 5.27 -27.71
N ALA A 19 9.24 6.00 -27.44
CA ALA A 19 10.57 5.44 -27.18
C ALA A 19 10.85 5.38 -25.66
N GLY A 20 10.20 4.44 -24.96
CA GLY A 20 10.46 4.20 -23.55
C GLY A 20 10.22 2.73 -23.19
N GLU A 21 10.98 2.23 -22.21
CA GLU A 21 10.77 0.89 -21.65
C GLU A 21 9.40 0.77 -21.00
N ARG A 22 8.80 -0.41 -21.10
CA ARG A 22 7.47 -0.69 -20.55
C ARG A 22 7.51 -1.97 -19.74
N LEU A 23 7.01 -1.90 -18.52
CA LEU A 23 6.76 -3.07 -17.69
C LEU A 23 5.34 -3.57 -17.95
N PHE A 24 5.23 -4.74 -18.58
CA PHE A 24 3.95 -5.44 -18.70
C PHE A 24 3.83 -6.41 -17.51
N GLN A 25 2.69 -6.36 -16.83
CA GLN A 25 2.39 -7.25 -15.71
C GLN A 25 1.18 -8.12 -16.03
N GLN A 26 1.14 -9.33 -15.47
CA GLN A 26 -0.05 -10.16 -15.52
C GLN A 26 -1.19 -9.43 -14.78
N ARG A 27 -2.36 -9.35 -15.42
CA ARG A 27 -3.54 -8.76 -14.80
C ARG A 27 -4.03 -9.65 -13.66
N VAL A 28 -4.15 -9.08 -12.46
CA VAL A 28 -4.75 -9.75 -11.30
C VAL A 28 -6.27 -9.55 -11.33
N SER A 29 -7.01 -10.64 -11.22
CA SER A 29 -8.45 -10.63 -10.95
C SER A 29 -8.69 -10.32 -9.47
N LYS A 30 -8.62 -9.04 -9.12
CA LYS A 30 -8.73 -8.54 -7.75
C LYS A 30 -10.17 -8.19 -7.36
N SER A 31 -10.52 -8.41 -6.10
CA SER A 31 -11.75 -7.92 -5.47
C SER A 31 -11.59 -6.54 -4.84
N ALA A 32 -10.36 -6.16 -4.47
CA ALA A 32 -10.03 -4.86 -3.86
C ALA A 32 -8.54 -4.53 -4.07
N ASP A 33 -8.16 -3.31 -3.74
CA ASP A 33 -6.75 -2.91 -3.59
C ASP A 33 -6.36 -2.85 -2.12
N ILE A 34 -5.08 -3.01 -1.83
CA ILE A 34 -4.55 -2.83 -0.49
C ILE A 34 -3.35 -1.91 -0.54
N ARG A 35 -3.42 -0.85 0.25
CA ARG A 35 -2.31 0.06 0.54
C ARG A 35 -1.74 -0.34 1.89
N LEU A 36 -0.48 -0.76 1.90
CA LEU A 36 0.25 -1.07 3.13
C LEU A 36 1.36 -0.05 3.33
N THR A 37 1.22 0.79 4.35
CA THR A 37 2.26 1.71 4.77
C THR A 37 3.11 1.06 5.86
N ALA A 38 4.42 1.02 5.65
CA ALA A 38 5.39 0.47 6.58
C ALA A 38 6.31 1.56 7.11
N VAL A 39 6.52 1.59 8.43
CA VAL A 39 7.43 2.48 9.14
C VAL A 39 8.26 1.65 10.13
N GLY A 40 9.43 1.19 9.69
CA GLY A 40 10.19 0.14 10.37
C GLY A 40 9.30 -1.09 10.62
N ASP A 41 9.11 -1.44 11.89
CA ASP A 41 8.30 -2.58 12.31
C ASP A 41 6.78 -2.33 12.31
N HIS A 42 6.34 -1.07 12.25
CA HIS A 42 4.94 -0.69 12.27
C HIS A 42 4.33 -0.80 10.88
N LEU A 43 3.25 -1.57 10.75
CA LEU A 43 2.58 -1.86 9.49
C LEU A 43 1.11 -1.46 9.58
N THR A 44 0.66 -0.60 8.67
CA THR A 44 -0.73 -0.17 8.55
C THR A 44 -1.26 -0.53 7.17
N ALA A 45 -2.11 -1.55 7.09
CA ALA A 45 -2.78 -1.92 5.84
C ALA A 45 -4.22 -1.40 5.79
N VAL A 46 -4.57 -0.91 4.61
CA VAL A 46 -5.89 -0.37 4.29
C VAL A 46 -6.39 -1.06 3.04
N ARG A 47 -7.53 -1.73 3.14
CA ARG A 47 -8.29 -2.21 2.00
C ARG A 47 -9.06 -1.04 1.39
N ILE A 48 -8.97 -0.93 0.07
CA ILE A 48 -9.60 0.08 -0.75
C ILE A 48 -10.62 -0.62 -1.64
N ASP A 49 -11.91 -0.32 -1.43
CA ASP A 49 -13.03 -0.83 -2.21
C ASP A 49 -13.66 0.30 -3.06
N GLY A 50 -14.58 -0.06 -3.97
CA GLY A 50 -15.40 0.91 -4.72
C GLY A 50 -14.85 1.34 -6.08
N SER A 51 -13.65 0.89 -6.47
CA SER A 51 -13.09 1.14 -7.80
C SER A 51 -13.72 0.23 -8.87
N PRO A 52 -14.41 0.76 -9.90
CA PRO A 52 -14.91 -0.03 -11.03
C PRO A 52 -13.81 -0.45 -12.02
N GLY A 53 -12.58 0.06 -11.87
CA GLY A 53 -11.47 -0.14 -12.80
C GLY A 53 -10.26 -0.87 -12.24
N ILE A 54 -9.24 -1.03 -13.08
CA ILE A 54 -7.94 -1.64 -12.70
C ILE A 54 -7.14 -0.74 -11.74
N ASP A 55 -7.34 0.57 -11.79
CA ASP A 55 -6.59 1.54 -10.99
C ASP A 55 -7.54 2.39 -10.14
N TRP A 56 -7.55 2.12 -8.84
CA TRP A 56 -8.42 2.77 -7.86
C TRP A 56 -8.18 4.28 -7.78
N ARG A 57 -6.98 4.76 -8.13
CA ARG A 57 -6.59 6.18 -8.11
C ARG A 57 -7.39 7.03 -9.09
N ARG A 58 -8.18 6.42 -9.96
CA ARG A 58 -9.07 7.13 -10.90
C ARG A 58 -10.45 7.40 -10.34
N HIS A 59 -10.74 6.93 -9.12
CA HIS A 59 -12.10 6.82 -8.60
C HIS A 59 -12.24 7.33 -7.15
N TYR A 60 -11.41 8.28 -6.72
CA TYR A 60 -11.34 8.78 -5.33
C TYR A 60 -12.70 9.07 -4.67
N GLU A 61 -13.65 9.62 -5.42
CA GLU A 61 -14.99 9.97 -4.92
C GLU A 61 -15.86 8.76 -4.52
N ALA A 62 -15.53 7.57 -5.02
CA ALA A 62 -16.30 6.34 -4.79
C ALA A 62 -15.61 5.36 -3.82
N LEU A 63 -14.43 5.71 -3.30
CA LEU A 63 -13.61 4.77 -2.54
C LEU A 63 -14.03 4.72 -1.07
N THR A 64 -13.98 3.51 -0.51
CA THR A 64 -14.05 3.29 0.93
C THR A 64 -12.76 2.68 1.43
N TYR A 65 -12.38 3.06 2.66
CA TYR A 65 -11.10 2.68 3.27
C TYR A 65 -11.35 1.92 4.55
N THR A 66 -10.89 0.68 4.61
CA THR A 66 -11.07 -0.20 5.78
C THR A 66 -9.71 -0.72 6.26
N PRO A 67 -9.31 -0.45 7.51
CA PRO A 67 -8.12 -1.09 8.08
C PRO A 67 -8.25 -2.61 8.06
N VAL A 68 -7.19 -3.31 7.68
CA VAL A 68 -7.17 -4.78 7.64
C VAL A 68 -5.90 -5.34 8.30
N PRO A 69 -5.98 -6.54 8.91
CA PRO A 69 -4.78 -7.19 9.42
C PRO A 69 -3.82 -7.54 8.29
N VAL A 70 -2.52 -7.43 8.54
CA VAL A 70 -1.48 -7.82 7.60
C VAL A 70 -1.16 -9.30 7.79
N PRO A 71 -1.24 -10.14 6.74
CA PRO A 71 -0.86 -11.54 6.86
C PRO A 71 0.61 -11.71 7.27
N PRO A 72 0.97 -12.75 8.06
CA PRO A 72 2.34 -12.95 8.53
C PRO A 72 3.38 -13.05 7.40
N GLU A 73 3.04 -13.70 6.29
CA GLU A 73 3.91 -13.81 5.12
C GLU A 73 4.16 -12.46 4.45
N ILE A 74 3.14 -11.59 4.38
CA ILE A 74 3.27 -10.23 3.85
C ILE A 74 4.13 -9.38 4.78
N THR A 75 3.93 -9.50 6.09
CA THR A 75 4.76 -8.83 7.11
C THR A 75 6.24 -9.19 6.94
N LYS A 76 6.54 -10.49 6.82
CA LYS A 76 7.91 -10.99 6.61
C LYS A 76 8.50 -10.45 5.31
N GLY A 77 7.74 -10.50 4.21
CA GLY A 77 8.20 -10.03 2.90
C GLY A 77 8.50 -8.53 2.87
N VAL A 78 7.61 -7.71 3.45
CA VAL A 78 7.77 -6.25 3.50
C VAL A 78 8.98 -5.86 4.35
N ARG A 79 9.18 -6.48 5.51
CA ARG A 79 10.36 -6.23 6.35
C ARG A 79 11.66 -6.60 5.64
N ALA A 80 11.70 -7.79 5.05
CA ALA A 80 12.86 -8.23 4.28
C ALA A 80 13.16 -7.29 3.09
N TYR A 81 12.12 -6.75 2.44
CA TYR A 81 12.29 -5.75 1.39
C TYR A 81 12.92 -4.46 1.95
N LEU A 82 12.32 -3.89 3.01
CA LEU A 82 12.84 -2.66 3.61
C LEU A 82 14.30 -2.81 4.06
N ASP A 83 14.63 -3.92 4.72
CA ASP A 83 16.00 -4.23 5.15
C ASP A 83 16.96 -4.33 3.97
N ALA A 84 16.58 -5.05 2.91
CA ALA A 84 17.42 -5.25 1.73
C ALA A 84 17.72 -3.95 0.97
N PHE A 85 16.80 -2.97 1.02
CA PHE A 85 16.96 -1.67 0.37
C PHE A 85 17.40 -0.55 1.33
N GLY A 86 17.63 -0.85 2.62
CA GLY A 86 18.01 0.14 3.62
C GLY A 86 16.95 1.21 3.86
N LEU A 87 15.67 0.86 3.73
CA LEU A 87 14.54 1.77 3.85
C LEU A 87 13.90 1.66 5.24
N VAL A 88 13.62 2.82 5.85
CA VAL A 88 12.79 2.89 7.08
C VAL A 88 11.31 3.00 6.74
N PHE A 89 10.98 3.51 5.56
CA PHE A 89 9.60 3.76 5.12
C PHE A 89 9.35 3.17 3.75
N GLY A 90 8.14 2.66 3.55
CA GLY A 90 7.64 2.31 2.21
C GLY A 90 6.13 2.25 2.18
N ALA A 91 5.55 2.76 1.10
CA ALA A 91 4.13 2.60 0.81
C ALA A 91 3.97 1.57 -0.31
N PHE A 92 3.44 0.41 0.05
CA PHE A 92 3.32 -0.76 -0.81
C PHE A 92 1.91 -0.87 -1.36
N ASP A 93 1.80 -1.17 -2.65
CA ASP A 93 0.53 -1.39 -3.32
C ASP A 93 0.36 -2.87 -3.67
N PHE A 94 -0.79 -3.42 -3.31
CA PHE A 94 -1.18 -4.79 -3.58
C PHE A 94 -2.57 -4.85 -4.23
N GLY A 95 -2.80 -5.87 -5.06
CA GLY A 95 -4.13 -6.33 -5.42
C GLY A 95 -4.58 -7.47 -4.51
N LEU A 96 -5.77 -7.37 -3.93
CA LEU A 96 -6.40 -8.49 -3.22
C LEU A 96 -7.14 -9.36 -4.23
N GLY A 97 -6.60 -10.55 -4.51
CA GLY A 97 -7.22 -11.55 -5.37
C GLY A 97 -8.60 -11.97 -4.85
N THR A 98 -9.47 -12.41 -5.75
CA THR A 98 -10.78 -12.99 -5.41
C THR A 98 -10.69 -14.27 -4.55
N ASP A 99 -9.52 -14.89 -4.51
CA ASP A 99 -9.16 -16.02 -3.65
C ASP A 99 -8.56 -15.61 -2.29
N GLY A 100 -8.53 -14.30 -2.00
CA GLY A 100 -7.99 -13.74 -0.77
C GLY A 100 -6.46 -13.54 -0.75
N ARG A 101 -5.74 -13.91 -1.81
CA ARG A 101 -4.28 -13.73 -1.86
C ARG A 101 -3.90 -12.29 -2.21
N TRP A 102 -2.84 -11.79 -1.58
CA TRP A 102 -2.30 -10.47 -1.87
C TRP A 102 -1.24 -10.56 -2.97
N HIS A 103 -1.42 -9.80 -4.03
CA HIS A 103 -0.49 -9.71 -5.15
C HIS A 103 0.27 -8.39 -5.07
N TRP A 104 1.57 -8.44 -4.80
CA TRP A 104 2.42 -7.25 -4.70
C TRP A 104 2.66 -6.62 -6.08
N TYR A 105 2.56 -5.29 -6.17
CA TYR A 105 2.83 -4.54 -7.39
C TYR A 105 4.09 -3.69 -7.30
N GLU A 106 4.20 -2.87 -6.25
CA GLU A 106 5.31 -1.93 -6.11
C GLU A 106 5.52 -1.52 -4.65
N CYS A 107 6.68 -0.91 -4.40
CA CYS A 107 6.94 -0.10 -3.21
C CYS A 107 7.30 1.30 -3.68
N ASN A 108 6.63 2.31 -3.13
CA ASN A 108 7.01 3.69 -3.25
C ASN A 108 7.66 4.17 -1.93
N PRO A 109 9.00 4.35 -1.88
CA PRO A 109 9.71 4.80 -0.68
C PRO A 109 9.38 6.23 -0.23
N ASN A 110 8.61 6.99 -1.02
CA ASN A 110 8.12 8.33 -0.67
C ASN A 110 6.62 8.44 -1.00
N GLY A 111 5.88 7.34 -0.88
CA GLY A 111 4.47 7.30 -1.20
C GLY A 111 3.61 8.09 -0.22
N GLN A 112 2.63 8.82 -0.75
CA GLN A 112 1.64 9.54 0.07
C GLN A 112 0.82 8.58 0.93
N TRP A 113 0.60 8.96 2.19
CA TRP A 113 -0.12 8.18 3.20
C TRP A 113 -1.14 9.02 3.99
N ALA A 114 -1.01 10.35 3.99
CA ALA A 114 -1.78 11.25 4.84
C ALA A 114 -3.19 11.62 4.32
N TRP A 115 -3.64 11.00 3.23
CA TRP A 115 -4.94 11.30 2.61
C TRP A 115 -6.07 10.36 3.08
N PHE A 116 -5.76 9.38 3.94
CA PHE A 116 -6.77 8.58 4.63
C PHE A 116 -7.38 9.35 5.82
N PRO A 117 -8.54 8.91 6.34
CA PRO A 117 -9.07 9.42 7.60
C PRO A 117 -8.10 9.26 8.79
N ASP A 118 -8.27 10.09 9.81
CA ASP A 118 -7.36 10.19 10.97
C ASP A 118 -7.12 8.87 11.72
N ASN A 119 -8.14 8.00 11.81
CA ASN A 119 -7.98 6.71 12.48
C ASN A 119 -7.01 5.77 11.76
N ILE A 120 -6.71 6.02 10.49
CA ILE A 120 -5.69 5.31 9.69
C ILE A 120 -4.36 6.07 9.70
N THR A 121 -4.38 7.40 9.59
CA THR A 121 -3.16 8.20 9.45
C THR A 121 -2.45 8.42 10.79
N ALA A 122 -3.16 8.52 11.91
CA ALA A 122 -2.56 8.77 13.22
C ALA A 122 -1.53 7.71 13.66
N PRO A 123 -1.77 6.38 13.51
CA PRO A 123 -0.75 5.37 13.77
C PRO A 123 0.52 5.55 12.94
N ILE A 124 0.38 5.91 11.66
CA ILE A 124 1.50 6.16 10.74
C ILE A 124 2.27 7.40 11.17
N THR A 125 1.56 8.50 11.49
CA THR A 125 2.15 9.74 12.00
C THR A 125 2.98 9.49 13.25
N ASN A 126 2.42 8.76 14.23
CA ASN A 126 3.13 8.43 15.46
C ASN A 126 4.36 7.60 15.18
N ALA A 127 4.25 6.58 14.31
CA ALA A 127 5.40 5.75 13.96
C ALA A 127 6.52 6.52 13.26
N LEU A 128 6.18 7.48 12.41
CA LEU A 128 7.16 8.35 11.77
C LEU A 128 7.81 9.30 12.80
N ALA A 129 7.02 9.92 13.66
CA ALA A 129 7.52 10.80 14.72
C ALA A 129 8.48 10.05 15.66
N ASP A 130 8.10 8.85 16.10
CA ASP A 130 8.93 7.99 16.96
C ASP A 130 10.26 7.64 16.28
N ARG A 131 10.24 7.30 14.98
CA ARG A 131 11.47 6.98 14.23
C ARG A 131 12.37 8.19 14.03
N LEU A 132 11.81 9.38 13.86
CA LEU A 132 12.59 10.61 13.75
C LEU A 132 13.19 11.04 15.10
N GLN A 133 12.50 10.80 16.21
CA GLN A 133 13.00 11.06 17.56
C GLN A 133 14.03 10.03 18.02
N HIS A 134 13.90 8.77 17.56
CA HIS A 134 14.77 7.66 17.96
C HIS A 134 15.33 6.90 16.75
N PRO A 135 16.34 7.46 16.04
CA PRO A 135 16.84 6.89 14.78
C PRO A 135 17.46 5.49 14.90
N GLN A 136 17.88 5.10 16.12
CA GLN A 136 18.55 3.81 16.40
C GLN A 136 17.74 2.93 17.37
N GLY A 137 16.52 3.33 17.76
CA GLY A 137 15.70 2.62 18.75
C GLY A 137 14.74 1.61 18.13
N THR A 138 14.58 0.46 18.80
CA THR A 138 13.39 -0.40 18.64
C THR A 138 12.17 0.36 19.18
N PHE A 139 11.02 0.25 18.49
CA PHE A 139 9.81 1.02 18.78
C PHE A 139 9.40 0.93 20.26
N GLN A 140 9.65 1.96 21.07
CA GLN A 140 9.03 2.13 22.38
C GLN A 140 7.79 3.02 22.19
N SER A 141 6.60 2.44 22.42
CA SER A 141 5.34 3.15 22.34
C SER A 141 5.32 4.31 23.35
N CYS A 142 5.57 5.54 22.90
CA CYS A 142 5.38 6.74 23.72
C CYS A 142 3.89 7.12 23.86
N CYS A 143 3.04 6.71 22.91
CA CYS A 143 1.65 7.16 22.84
C CYS A 143 0.65 6.37 23.70
N GLN A 144 1.03 5.25 24.33
CA GLN A 144 0.11 4.54 25.23
C GLN A 144 -0.12 5.26 26.57
N ALA A 145 0.70 6.27 26.91
CA ALA A 145 0.64 6.94 28.21
C ALA A 145 -0.41 8.07 28.30
N ALA A 146 -1.02 8.51 27.20
CA ALA A 146 -1.90 9.69 27.20
C ALA A 146 -3.41 9.40 27.30
N LEU A 147 -3.84 8.13 27.41
CA LEU A 147 -5.27 7.76 27.48
C LEU A 147 -5.71 7.12 28.81
N VAL A 148 -4.88 7.14 29.85
CA VAL A 148 -5.24 6.63 31.19
C VAL A 148 -4.97 7.69 32.28
N THR A 149 -5.49 8.90 32.10
CA THR A 149 -5.74 9.83 33.22
C THR A 149 -7.05 10.57 32.95
N GLY A 150 -8.14 9.83 33.05
CA GLY A 150 -9.50 10.35 32.97
C GLY A 150 -10.41 9.52 33.87
N GLY A 151 -10.13 9.53 35.17
CA GLY A 151 -10.92 8.89 36.22
C GLY A 151 -10.96 9.75 37.47
N GLU A 152 -12.17 10.20 37.80
CA GLU A 152 -12.70 10.72 39.08
C GLU A 152 -12.11 12.02 39.67
N VAL A 153 -12.89 13.11 39.57
CA VAL A 153 -13.75 13.61 40.67
C VAL A 153 -15.05 14.17 40.11
#